data_AF-A0AB74HMU5-F1
#
_entry.id   AF-A0AB74HMU5-F1
#
_cell.length_a   1.000
_cell.length_b   1.000
_cell.length_c   1.000
_cell.angle_alpha   90.00
_cell.angle_beta   90.00
_cell.angle_gamma   90.00
#
_symmetry.space_group_name_H-M   'P 1'
#
loop_
_entity.id
_entity.type
_entity.pdbx_description
1 polymer ?
#
loop_
_entity_poly.entity_id
_entity_poly.type
_entity_poly.pdbx_seq_one_letter_code
_entity_poly.pdbx_strand_id
1 'polypeptide(L)'
;MKKVLQKKSKKATYTGLLIFIVLVVAIVPTLINEYSEMKIQHTKQVSTESMTMTKDEIYKLERQQRELANQYEENHEWLYDEIKDVAPLIEFGYDFMYDHPEYDKLKITYPKTTYKIDGKNVTFISNEGKIIRAHTQEGWENVQVK
;
A
#
# COMPACT_ATOMS: atom_id res chain seq x y z
N MET A 1 -22.61 -57.81 -17.61
CA MET A 1 -22.60 -56.93 -16.42
C MET A 1 -21.24 -56.27 -16.11
N LYS A 2 -20.09 -56.98 -16.15
CA LYS A 2 -18.75 -56.39 -15.85
C LYS A 2 -18.37 -55.12 -16.65
N LYS A 3 -18.68 -55.06 -17.96
CA LYS A 3 -18.37 -53.88 -18.81
C LYS A 3 -19.13 -52.60 -18.40
N VAL A 4 -20.35 -52.72 -17.87
CA VAL A 4 -21.18 -51.58 -17.47
C VAL A 4 -20.67 -50.97 -16.14
N LEU A 5 -20.29 -51.83 -15.19
CA LEU A 5 -19.68 -51.43 -13.91
C LEU A 5 -18.32 -50.75 -14.11
N GLN A 6 -17.45 -51.28 -14.98
CA GLN A 6 -16.17 -50.63 -15.31
C GLN A 6 -16.34 -49.26 -15.98
N LYS A 7 -17.34 -49.10 -16.87
CA LYS A 7 -17.57 -47.82 -17.56
C LYS A 7 -18.13 -46.76 -16.61
N LYS A 8 -18.97 -47.15 -15.63
CA LYS A 8 -19.44 -46.27 -14.54
C LYS A 8 -18.30 -45.88 -13.59
N SER A 9 -17.43 -46.79 -13.20
CA SER A 9 -16.31 -46.47 -12.28
C SER A 9 -15.30 -45.54 -12.94
N LYS A 10 -14.89 -45.80 -14.19
CA LYS A 10 -14.00 -44.91 -14.94
C LYS A 10 -14.58 -43.50 -15.08
N LYS A 11 -15.88 -43.37 -15.39
CA LYS A 11 -16.56 -42.07 -15.44
C LYS A 11 -16.51 -41.36 -14.08
N ALA A 12 -16.81 -42.06 -12.98
CA ALA A 12 -16.72 -41.47 -11.64
C ALA A 12 -15.28 -41.04 -11.28
N THR A 13 -14.26 -41.81 -11.69
CA THR A 13 -12.85 -41.44 -11.51
C THR A 13 -12.47 -40.20 -12.33
N TYR A 14 -12.91 -40.11 -13.59
CA TYR A 14 -12.68 -38.92 -14.41
C TYR A 14 -13.39 -37.69 -13.86
N THR A 15 -14.64 -37.83 -13.40
CA THR A 15 -15.40 -36.72 -12.79
C THR A 15 -14.74 -36.26 -11.48
N GLY A 16 -14.27 -37.18 -10.64
CA GLY A 16 -13.53 -36.83 -9.41
C GLY A 16 -12.21 -36.12 -9.70
N LEU A 17 -11.46 -36.58 -10.71
CA LEU A 17 -10.22 -35.92 -11.16
C LEU A 17 -10.49 -34.51 -11.68
N LEU A 18 -11.58 -34.33 -12.45
CA LEU A 18 -11.99 -33.02 -12.97
C LEU A 18 -12.32 -32.05 -11.85
N ILE A 19 -13.11 -32.48 -10.86
CA ILE A 19 -13.45 -31.66 -9.68
C ILE A 19 -12.17 -31.28 -8.90
N PHE A 20 -11.25 -32.22 -8.73
CA PHE A 20 -9.98 -31.96 -8.06
C PHE A 20 -9.12 -30.93 -8.82
N ILE A 21 -9.02 -31.04 -10.14
CA ILE A 21 -8.30 -30.06 -10.96
C ILE A 21 -8.93 -28.67 -10.85
N VAL A 22 -10.26 -28.56 -10.91
CA VAL A 22 -10.96 -27.27 -10.75
C VAL A 22 -10.68 -26.65 -9.37
N LEU A 23 -10.70 -27.45 -8.30
CA LEU A 23 -10.39 -26.98 -6.95
C LEU A 23 -8.93 -26.51 -6.84
N VAL A 24 -7.97 -27.26 -7.38
CA VAL A 24 -6.56 -26.88 -7.37
C VAL A 24 -6.33 -25.59 -8.15
N VAL A 25 -6.93 -25.45 -9.34
CA VAL A 25 -6.82 -24.23 -10.15
C VAL A 25 -7.40 -23.00 -9.44
N ALA A 26 -8.45 -23.18 -8.63
CA ALA A 26 -9.04 -22.10 -7.85
C ALA A 26 -8.20 -21.69 -6.63
N ILE A 27 -7.51 -22.63 -5.97
CA ILE A 27 -6.79 -22.40 -4.70
C ILE A 27 -5.31 -22.03 -4.89
N VAL A 28 -4.66 -22.54 -5.94
CA VAL A 28 -3.23 -22.27 -6.17
C VAL A 28 -2.91 -20.77 -6.30
N PRO A 29 -3.70 -19.95 -7.02
CA PRO A 29 -3.44 -18.51 -7.12
C PRO A 29 -3.46 -17.80 -5.76
N THR A 30 -4.39 -18.14 -4.86
CA THR A 30 -4.48 -17.49 -3.54
C THR A 30 -3.28 -17.83 -2.67
N LEU A 31 -2.82 -19.09 -2.66
CA LEU A 31 -1.63 -19.50 -1.91
C LEU A 31 -0.33 -18.84 -2.42
N ILE A 32 -0.22 -18.63 -3.74
CA ILE A 32 0.92 -17.93 -4.32
C ILE A 32 0.93 -16.46 -3.89
N ASN A 33 -0.25 -15.82 -3.85
CA ASN A 33 -0.40 -14.42 -3.42
C ASN A 33 -0.08 -14.22 -1.93
N GLU A 34 -0.58 -15.10 -1.06
CA GLU A 34 -0.25 -15.07 0.37
C GLU A 34 1.25 -15.28 0.60
N TYR A 35 1.87 -16.20 -0.16
CA TYR A 35 3.31 -16.44 -0.06
C TYR A 35 4.14 -15.25 -0.56
N SER A 36 3.73 -14.60 -1.65
CA SER A 36 4.41 -13.40 -2.17
C SER A 36 4.30 -12.24 -1.20
N GLU A 37 3.11 -11.99 -0.65
CA GLU A 37 2.87 -11.00 0.40
C GLU A 37 3.76 -11.26 1.61
N MET A 38 3.72 -12.47 2.19
CA MET A 38 4.56 -12.80 3.34
C MET A 38 6.03 -12.53 3.05
N LYS A 39 6.54 -12.99 1.90
CA LYS A 39 7.94 -12.78 1.52
C LYS A 39 8.30 -11.30 1.43
N ILE A 40 7.43 -10.47 0.86
CA ILE A 40 7.64 -9.02 0.75
C ILE A 40 7.54 -8.36 2.13
N GLN A 41 6.56 -8.74 2.95
CA GLN A 41 6.38 -8.22 4.31
C GLN A 41 7.61 -8.48 5.20
N HIS A 42 8.33 -9.59 5.02
CA HIS A 42 9.59 -9.85 5.73
C HIS A 42 10.71 -8.86 5.36
N THR A 43 10.56 -8.10 4.27
CA THR A 43 11.52 -7.06 3.86
C THR A 43 11.15 -5.67 4.37
N LYS A 44 10.08 -5.54 5.18
CA LYS A 44 9.62 -4.25 5.70
C LYS A 44 10.73 -3.52 6.43
N GLN A 45 11.02 -2.31 5.99
CA GLN A 45 11.88 -1.37 6.68
C GLN A 45 11.05 -0.13 6.99
N VAL A 46 11.12 0.33 8.24
CA VAL A 46 10.44 1.55 8.68
C VAL A 46 11.49 2.61 8.93
N SER A 47 11.22 3.81 8.44
CA SER A 47 12.05 4.99 8.69
C SER A 47 11.18 6.21 8.89
N THR A 48 11.80 7.32 9.26
CA THR A 48 11.13 8.62 9.36
C THR A 48 11.95 9.63 8.59
N GLU A 49 11.28 10.50 7.84
CA GLU A 49 11.94 11.55 7.08
C GLU A 49 11.27 12.89 7.33
N SER A 50 12.07 13.92 7.62
CA SER A 50 11.59 15.28 7.74
C SER A 50 11.67 15.99 6.39
N MET A 51 10.54 16.49 5.93
CA MET A 51 10.38 17.21 4.67
C MET A 51 9.91 18.64 4.97
N THR A 52 10.50 19.62 4.27
CA THR A 52 10.01 21.00 4.27
C THR A 52 9.16 21.18 3.03
N MET A 53 7.87 21.48 3.20
CA MET A 53 6.90 21.44 2.11
C MET A 53 5.98 22.65 2.15
N THR A 54 5.69 23.19 0.98
CA THR A 54 4.58 24.10 0.72
C THR A 54 3.27 23.34 0.59
N LYS A 55 2.15 24.06 0.64
CA LYS A 55 0.80 23.52 0.43
C LYS A 55 0.67 22.75 -0.90
N ASP A 56 1.23 23.29 -1.98
CA ASP A 56 1.21 22.66 -3.31
C ASP A 56 2.03 21.37 -3.35
N GLU A 57 3.15 21.33 -2.62
CA GLU A 57 4.00 20.14 -2.55
C GLU A 57 3.33 19.02 -1.74
N ILE A 58 2.62 19.35 -0.65
CA ILE A 58 1.83 18.39 0.11
C ILE A 58 0.76 17.75 -0.78
N TYR A 59 0.03 18.59 -1.53
CA TYR A 59 -0.99 18.10 -2.46
C TYR A 59 -0.41 17.23 -3.58
N LYS A 60 0.76 17.60 -4.13
CA LYS A 60 1.46 16.77 -5.12
C LYS A 60 1.94 15.44 -4.54
N LEU A 61 2.41 15.44 -3.30
CA LEU A 61 2.89 14.24 -2.63
C LEU A 61 1.75 13.23 -2.40
N GLU A 62 0.58 13.71 -2.02
CA GLU A 62 -0.63 12.88 -1.91
C GLU A 62 -0.97 12.21 -3.25
N ARG A 63 -0.98 12.98 -4.34
CA ARG A 63 -1.24 12.43 -5.67
C ARG A 63 -0.21 11.40 -6.08
N GLN A 64 1.06 11.64 -5.77
CA GLN A 64 2.15 10.69 -6.02
C GLN A 64 1.95 9.38 -5.26
N GLN A 65 1.42 9.40 -4.03
CA GLN A 65 1.08 8.16 -3.32
C GLN A 65 -0.04 7.40 -4.02
N ARG A 66 -1.09 8.08 -4.50
CA ARG A 66 -2.16 7.41 -5.26
C ARG A 66 -1.65 6.81 -6.57
N GLU A 67 -0.83 7.55 -7.30
CA GLU A 67 -0.20 7.05 -8.53
C GLU A 67 0.70 5.84 -8.25
N LEU A 68 1.43 5.85 -7.13
CA LEU A 68 2.22 4.70 -6.69
C LEU A 68 1.32 3.51 -6.33
N ALA A 69 0.25 3.71 -5.56
CA ALA A 69 -0.71 2.66 -5.19
C ALA A 69 -1.23 1.96 -6.45
N ASN A 70 -1.69 2.73 -7.45
CA ASN A 70 -2.25 2.20 -8.70
C ASN A 70 -1.28 1.29 -9.48
N GLN A 71 0.04 1.40 -9.29
CA GLN A 71 1.01 0.49 -9.92
C GLN A 71 0.90 -0.95 -9.38
N TYR A 72 0.27 -1.13 -8.22
CA TYR A 72 0.17 -2.39 -7.50
C TYR A 72 -1.24 -2.99 -7.47
N GLU A 73 -2.25 -2.30 -8.00
CA GLU A 73 -3.66 -2.72 -7.96
C GLU A 73 -3.88 -4.15 -8.47
N GLU A 74 -3.26 -4.52 -9.59
CA GLU A 74 -3.46 -5.84 -10.21
C GLU A 74 -2.58 -6.95 -9.61
N ASN A 75 -1.36 -6.60 -9.17
CA ASN A 75 -0.31 -7.59 -8.85
C ASN A 75 -0.06 -7.76 -7.35
N HIS A 76 -0.42 -6.76 -6.54
CA HIS A 76 -0.20 -6.72 -5.10
C HIS A 76 -1.32 -5.90 -4.44
N GLU A 77 -2.56 -6.40 -4.50
CA GLU A 77 -3.76 -5.73 -3.98
C GLU A 77 -3.58 -5.24 -2.52
N TRP A 78 -2.96 -6.05 -1.66
CA TRP A 78 -2.65 -5.68 -0.28
C TRP A 78 -1.76 -4.43 -0.16
N LEU A 79 -0.82 -4.23 -1.09
CA LEU A 79 0.08 -3.09 -1.10
C LEU A 79 -0.61 -1.86 -1.70
N TYR A 80 -1.44 -2.07 -2.72
CA TYR A 80 -2.32 -1.03 -3.24
C TYR A 80 -3.16 -0.45 -2.09
N ASP A 81 -3.82 -1.30 -1.30
CA ASP A 81 -4.64 -0.87 -0.17
C ASP A 81 -3.80 -0.16 0.90
N GLU A 82 -2.65 -0.72 1.30
CA GLU A 82 -1.77 -0.10 2.31
C GLU A 82 -1.31 1.32 1.91
N ILE A 83 -0.96 1.54 0.65
CA ILE A 83 -0.53 2.87 0.16
C ILE A 83 -1.73 3.81 0.00
N LYS A 84 -2.82 3.30 -0.59
CA LYS A 84 -4.03 4.08 -0.88
C LYS A 84 -4.70 4.61 0.38
N ASP A 85 -4.78 3.79 1.43
CA ASP A 85 -5.44 4.16 2.68
C ASP A 85 -4.71 5.28 3.41
N VAL A 86 -3.37 5.36 3.25
CA VAL A 86 -2.54 6.38 3.88
C VAL A 86 -2.47 7.67 3.06
N ALA A 87 -2.62 7.61 1.74
CA ALA A 87 -2.48 8.80 0.87
C ALA A 87 -3.30 10.02 1.35
N PRO A 88 -4.61 9.89 1.71
CA PRO A 88 -5.39 11.02 2.21
C PRO A 88 -4.84 11.62 3.51
N LEU A 89 -4.18 10.83 4.35
CA LEU A 89 -3.61 11.29 5.63
C LEU A 89 -2.45 12.28 5.43
N ILE A 90 -1.94 12.44 4.20
CA ILE A 90 -0.93 13.44 3.88
C ILE A 90 -1.53 14.85 3.86
N GLU A 91 -2.83 14.97 3.54
CA GLU A 91 -3.53 16.25 3.39
C GLU A 91 -3.70 17.00 4.73
N PHE A 92 -3.47 16.36 5.88
CA PHE A 92 -3.54 17.02 7.19
C PHE A 92 -2.66 18.29 7.26
N GLY A 93 -1.50 18.29 6.58
CA GLY A 93 -0.64 19.47 6.48
C GLY A 93 -1.19 20.55 5.56
N TYR A 94 -1.90 20.15 4.51
CA TYR A 94 -2.63 21.07 3.64
C TYR A 94 -3.77 21.76 4.40
N ASP A 95 -4.55 20.98 5.16
CA ASP A 95 -5.66 21.46 5.97
C ASP A 95 -5.17 22.41 7.06
N PHE A 96 -4.09 22.06 7.75
CA PHE A 96 -3.44 22.95 8.71
C PHE A 96 -3.06 24.30 8.07
N MET A 97 -2.45 24.30 6.88
CA MET A 97 -2.11 25.55 6.18
C MET A 97 -3.33 26.27 5.58
N TYR A 98 -4.46 25.58 5.40
CA TYR A 98 -5.70 26.22 4.99
C TYR A 98 -6.28 27.06 6.13
N ASP A 99 -6.25 26.53 7.36
CA ASP A 99 -6.71 27.21 8.56
C ASP A 99 -5.71 28.27 9.09
N HIS A 100 -4.44 28.13 8.73
CA HIS A 100 -3.34 29.02 9.12
C HIS A 100 -2.65 29.67 7.90
N PRO A 101 -3.30 30.64 7.22
CA PRO A 101 -2.79 31.25 6.00
C PRO A 101 -1.53 32.09 6.19
N GLU A 102 -1.14 32.40 7.44
CA GLU A 102 0.13 33.03 7.79
C GLU A 102 1.35 32.15 7.50
N TYR A 103 1.15 30.84 7.34
CA TYR A 103 2.23 29.89 7.09
C TYR A 103 2.37 29.56 5.59
N ASP A 104 3.60 29.70 5.05
CA ASP A 104 3.90 29.39 3.65
C ASP A 104 4.57 28.01 3.46
N LYS A 105 5.18 27.46 4.53
CA LYS A 105 5.81 26.14 4.54
C LYS A 105 5.64 25.44 5.89
N LEU A 106 5.60 24.12 5.84
CA LEU A 106 5.65 23.24 7.01
C LEU A 106 6.90 22.38 6.97
N LYS A 107 7.49 22.13 8.13
CA LYS A 107 8.44 21.03 8.32
C LYS A 107 7.70 19.87 8.94
N ILE A 108 7.47 18.83 8.16
CA ILE A 108 6.67 17.65 8.53
C ILE A 108 7.59 16.44 8.60
N THR A 109 7.48 15.63 9.64
CA THR A 109 8.13 14.32 9.71
C THR A 109 7.12 13.24 9.34
N TYR A 110 7.38 12.53 8.24
CA TYR A 110 6.55 11.41 7.81
C TYR A 110 7.19 10.08 8.18
N PRO A 111 6.42 9.13 8.74
CA PRO A 111 6.82 7.73 8.74
C PRO A 111 6.78 7.18 7.31
N LYS A 112 7.82 6.44 6.95
CA LYS A 112 7.96 5.79 5.66
C LYS A 112 8.13 4.30 5.83
N THR A 113 7.52 3.54 4.94
CA THR A 113 7.74 2.11 4.81
C THR A 113 8.40 1.82 3.48
N THR A 114 9.42 0.96 3.54
CA THR A 114 10.12 0.44 2.37
C THR A 114 9.98 -1.06 2.30
N TYR A 115 9.56 -1.56 1.14
CA TYR A 115 9.56 -2.98 0.80
C TYR A 115 10.54 -3.26 -0.34
N LYS A 116 11.04 -4.50 -0.41
CA LYS A 116 11.81 -4.99 -1.55
C LYS A 116 10.93 -5.87 -2.44
N ILE A 117 10.52 -5.32 -3.58
CA ILE A 117 9.64 -5.97 -4.56
C ILE A 117 10.42 -6.14 -5.85
N ASP A 118 10.52 -7.37 -6.35
CA ASP A 118 11.30 -7.72 -7.54
C ASP A 118 12.74 -7.17 -7.53
N GLY A 119 13.36 -7.16 -6.34
CA GLY A 119 14.71 -6.66 -6.14
C GLY A 119 14.84 -5.14 -6.05
N LYS A 120 13.77 -4.38 -6.26
CA LYS A 120 13.72 -2.92 -6.16
C LYS A 120 13.11 -2.49 -4.82
N ASN A 121 13.57 -1.36 -4.31
CA ASN A 121 13.00 -0.74 -3.12
C ASN A 121 11.79 0.10 -3.53
N VAL A 122 10.67 -0.11 -2.84
CA VAL A 122 9.43 0.64 -2.98
C VAL A 122 9.19 1.33 -1.66
N THR A 123 9.27 2.66 -1.65
CA THR A 123 9.16 3.48 -0.44
C THR A 123 7.95 4.40 -0.54
N PHE A 124 7.11 4.38 0.48
CA PHE A 124 5.90 5.18 0.55
C PHE A 124 5.69 5.73 1.97
N ILE A 125 4.83 6.74 2.12
CA ILE A 125 4.44 7.27 3.43
C ILE A 125 3.45 6.29 4.03
N SER A 126 3.70 5.84 5.26
CA SER A 126 2.96 4.73 5.88
C SER A 126 2.05 5.13 7.03
N ASN A 127 1.99 6.41 7.38
CA ASN A 127 0.99 6.96 8.28
C ASN A 127 0.92 8.49 8.13
N GLU A 128 -0.03 9.11 8.82
CA GLU A 128 -0.07 10.55 9.04
C GLU A 128 1.28 11.06 9.59
N GLY A 129 1.68 12.23 9.10
CA GLY A 129 2.92 12.87 9.52
C GLY A 129 2.77 13.64 10.83
N LYS A 130 3.86 14.26 11.27
CA LYS A 130 3.84 15.22 12.38
C LYS A 130 4.43 16.54 11.93
N ILE A 131 3.65 17.61 12.02
CA ILE A 131 4.17 18.97 11.83
C ILE A 131 5.08 19.31 13.01
N ILE A 132 6.33 19.66 12.72
CA ILE A 132 7.35 20.00 13.71
C ILE A 132 7.50 21.52 13.81
N ARG A 133 7.47 22.20 12.66
CA ARG A 133 7.62 23.66 12.55
C ARG A 133 6.78 24.21 11.41
N ALA A 134 6.37 25.46 11.52
CA ALA A 134 5.73 26.23 10.46
C ALA A 134 6.56 27.48 10.17
N HIS A 135 6.59 27.91 8.92
CA HIS A 135 7.34 29.07 8.47
C HIS A 135 6.40 30.24 8.21
N THR A 136 6.72 31.40 8.79
CA THR A 136 6.07 32.70 8.56
C THR A 136 7.03 33.63 7.84
N GLN A 137 6.59 34.87 7.57
CA GLN A 137 7.48 35.93 7.11
C GLN A 137 8.61 36.26 8.10
N GLU A 138 8.39 36.03 9.40
CA GLU A 138 9.37 36.31 10.46
C GLU A 138 10.32 35.13 10.70
N GLY A 139 10.04 33.96 10.13
CA GLY A 139 10.88 32.78 10.17
C GLY A 139 10.15 31.55 10.69
N TRP A 140 10.89 30.64 11.32
CA TRP A 140 10.36 29.33 11.70
C TRP A 140 9.89 29.26 13.15
N GLU A 141 8.64 28.91 13.34
CA GLU A 141 7.99 28.73 14.64
C GLU A 141 7.78 27.25 14.97
N ASN A 142 7.84 26.91 16.25
CA ASN A 142 7.47 25.57 16.70
C ASN A 142 5.95 25.51 16.86
N VAL A 143 5.32 24.51 16.26
CA VAL A 143 3.87 24.32 16.28
C VAL A 143 3.54 23.01 16.98
N GLN A 144 2.56 23.06 17.87
CA GLN A 144 1.97 21.86 18.47
C GLN A 144 0.58 21.68 17.88
N VAL A 145 0.48 20.81 16.89
CA VAL A 145 -0.80 20.35 16.36
C VAL A 145 -1.33 19.30 17.35
N LYS A 146 -2.51 19.58 17.91
CA LYS A 146 -3.18 18.71 18.89
C LYS A 146 -3.86 17.54 18.20
#